data_AF-W5WBW4-F1
#
_entry.id   AF-W5WBW4-F1
#
_cell.length_a   1.000
_cell.length_b   1.000
_cell.length_c   1.000
_cell.angle_alpha   90.00
_cell.angle_beta   90.00
_cell.angle_gamma   90.00
#
_symmetry.space_group_name_H-M   'P 1'
#
loop_
_entity.id
_entity.type
_entity.pdbx_description
1 polymer ?
#
loop_
_entity_poly.entity_id
_entity_poly.type
_entity_poly.pdbx_seq_one_letter_code
_entity_poly.pdbx_strand_id
1 'polypeptide(L)'
;MADIDALRGHVETLAGAMETWALRDDSKAQPGVRQAANTAVDSIDALSRELHEMRDGLITGIRQYDDATAARADALIARINKHLKAGA
;
A
#
# COMPACT_ATOMS: atom_id res chain seq x y z
N MET A 1 1.41 -3.22 -9.63
CA MET A 1 0.74 -2.33 -8.66
C MET A 1 -0.11 -3.23 -7.80
N ALA A 2 0.00 -3.14 -6.47
CA ALA A 2 -0.76 -4.05 -5.60
C ALA A 2 -2.25 -3.94 -5.93
N ASP A 3 -2.94 -5.08 -5.84
CA ASP A 3 -4.34 -5.20 -6.20
C ASP A 3 -5.20 -4.61 -5.08
N ILE A 4 -5.80 -3.44 -5.33
CA ILE A 4 -6.67 -2.73 -4.38
C ILE A 4 -7.90 -3.58 -4.04
N ASP A 5 -8.37 -4.41 -4.98
CA ASP A 5 -9.52 -5.27 -4.74
C ASP A 5 -9.15 -6.43 -3.82
N ALA A 6 -7.93 -6.98 -3.95
CA ALA A 6 -7.40 -7.97 -3.00
C ALA A 6 -7.29 -7.39 -1.58
N LEU A 7 -6.73 -6.18 -1.45
CA LEU A 7 -6.62 -5.48 -0.16
C LEU A 7 -8.01 -5.30 0.48
N ARG A 8 -9.00 -4.86 -0.30
CA ARG A 8 -10.39 -4.71 0.16
C ARG A 8 -10.96 -6.05 0.65
N GLY A 9 -10.78 -7.11 -0.15
CA GLY A 9 -11.26 -8.45 0.21
C GLY A 9 -10.65 -8.97 1.51
N HIS A 10 -9.36 -8.71 1.75
CA HIS A 10 -8.71 -9.07 3.02
C HIS A 10 -9.22 -8.26 4.21
N VAL A 11 -9.52 -6.96 4.04
CA VAL A 11 -10.15 -6.15 5.10
C VAL A 11 -11.55 -6.66 5.44
N GLU A 12 -12.36 -6.98 4.44
CA GLU A 12 -13.72 -7.52 4.64
C GLU A 12 -13.67 -8.88 5.34
N THR A 13 -12.76 -9.76 4.91
CA THR A 13 -12.53 -11.07 5.53
C THR A 13 -12.08 -10.93 6.99
N LEU A 14 -11.14 -10.02 7.26
CA LEU A 14 -10.67 -9.72 8.61
C LEU A 14 -11.83 -9.24 9.51
N ALA A 15 -12.64 -8.30 9.04
CA ALA A 15 -13.77 -7.76 9.79
C ALA A 15 -14.75 -8.88 10.19
N GLY A 16 -15.21 -9.69 9.23
CA GLY A 16 -16.16 -10.78 9.51
C GLY A 16 -15.57 -11.87 10.43
N ALA A 17 -14.28 -12.16 10.28
CA ALA A 17 -13.58 -13.11 11.16
C ALA A 17 -13.48 -12.59 12.60
N MET A 18 -13.18 -11.30 12.78
CA MET A 18 -13.14 -10.66 14.10
C MET A 18 -14.51 -10.60 14.76
N GLU A 19 -15.57 -10.29 14.01
CA GLU A 19 -16.96 -10.31 14.51
C GLU A 19 -17.33 -11.72 15.01
N THR A 20 -17.01 -12.75 14.22
CA THR A 20 -17.26 -14.14 14.61
C THR A 20 -16.49 -14.52 15.88
N TRP A 21 -15.22 -14.10 15.99
CA TRP A 21 -14.40 -14.34 17.17
C TRP A 21 -14.90 -13.60 18.42
N ALA A 22 -15.47 -12.40 18.24
CA ALA A 22 -16.02 -11.58 19.32
C ALA A 22 -17.32 -12.15 19.90
N LEU A 23 -18.13 -12.82 19.07
CA LEU A 23 -19.39 -13.46 19.45
C LEU A 23 -19.23 -14.86 20.07
N ARG A 24 -18.00 -15.26 20.40
CA ARG A 24 -17.74 -16.60 20.94
C ARG A 24 -18.39 -16.83 22.30
N ASP A 25 -18.80 -18.07 22.54
CA ASP A 25 -19.27 -18.55 23.84
C ASP A 25 -18.24 -19.55 24.39
N ASP A 26 -17.39 -19.05 25.29
CA ASP A 26 -16.28 -19.79 25.88
C ASP A 26 -16.73 -20.97 26.77
N SER A 27 -18.03 -21.12 27.04
CA SER A 27 -18.58 -22.29 27.75
C SER A 27 -18.69 -23.55 26.88
N LYS A 28 -18.48 -23.44 25.56
CA LYS A 28 -18.69 -24.53 24.60
C LYS A 28 -17.51 -24.67 23.64
N ALA A 29 -17.33 -25.89 23.12
CA ALA A 29 -16.41 -26.11 22.01
C ALA A 29 -16.99 -25.48 20.73
N GLN A 30 -16.24 -24.55 20.12
CA GLN A 30 -16.64 -23.83 18.91
C GLN A 30 -15.51 -23.85 17.85
N PRO A 31 -15.32 -24.95 17.11
CA PRO A 31 -14.25 -25.07 16.13
C PRO A 31 -14.27 -23.97 15.06
N GLY A 32 -15.46 -23.56 14.60
CA GLY A 32 -15.62 -22.48 13.61
C GLY A 32 -15.14 -21.12 14.12
N VAL A 33 -15.36 -20.82 15.40
CA VAL A 33 -14.84 -19.59 16.03
C VAL A 33 -13.32 -19.62 16.11
N ARG A 34 -12.73 -20.76 16.49
CA ARG A 34 -11.27 -20.92 16.49
C ARG A 34 -10.68 -20.77 15.09
N GLN A 35 -11.37 -21.28 14.07
CA GLN A 35 -10.99 -21.11 12.68
C GLN A 35 -11.08 -19.63 12.26
N ALA A 36 -12.14 -18.91 12.64
CA ALA A 36 -12.26 -17.48 12.38
C ALA A 36 -11.07 -16.69 12.95
N ALA A 37 -10.59 -17.03 14.14
CA ALA A 37 -9.38 -16.41 14.68
C ALA A 37 -8.13 -16.66 13.82
N ASN A 38 -7.95 -17.87 13.26
CA ASN A 38 -6.85 -18.13 12.32
C ASN A 38 -7.02 -17.29 11.06
N THR A 39 -8.23 -17.27 10.48
CA THR A 39 -8.54 -16.46 9.30
C THR A 39 -8.26 -14.98 9.51
N ALA A 40 -8.53 -14.45 10.70
CA ALA A 40 -8.19 -13.08 11.06
C ALA A 40 -6.67 -12.84 11.03
N VAL A 41 -5.88 -13.74 11.64
CA VAL A 41 -4.41 -13.65 11.62
C VAL A 41 -3.86 -13.73 10.19
N ASP A 42 -4.32 -14.72 9.41
CA ASP A 42 -3.90 -14.90 8.02
C ASP A 42 -4.21 -13.64 7.18
N SER A 43 -5.36 -13.00 7.42
CA SER A 43 -5.74 -11.76 6.75
C SER A 43 -4.87 -10.57 7.17
N ILE A 44 -4.49 -10.47 8.45
CA ILE A 44 -3.57 -9.43 8.94
C ILE A 44 -2.19 -9.58 8.28
N ASP A 45 -1.69 -10.80 8.17
CA ASP A 45 -0.39 -11.06 7.55
C ASP A 45 -0.42 -10.73 6.05
N ALA A 46 -1.50 -11.11 5.36
CA ALA A 46 -1.71 -10.76 3.95
C ALA A 46 -1.78 -9.24 3.74
N LEU A 47 -2.60 -8.53 4.53
CA LEU A 47 -2.72 -7.07 4.49
C LEU A 47 -1.38 -6.39 4.76
N SER A 48 -0.62 -6.88 5.74
CA SER A 48 0.68 -6.30 6.09
C SER A 48 1.66 -6.41 4.92
N ARG A 49 1.73 -7.58 4.28
CA ARG A 49 2.55 -7.78 3.08
C ARG A 49 2.14 -6.84 1.95
N GLU A 50 0.85 -6.77 1.64
CA GLU A 50 0.34 -5.94 0.54
C GLU A 50 0.54 -4.45 0.79
N LEU A 51 0.35 -3.98 2.02
CA LEU A 51 0.62 -2.59 2.38
C LEU A 51 2.11 -2.24 2.25
N HIS A 52 3.02 -3.17 2.59
CA HIS A 52 4.45 -2.98 2.36
C HIS A 52 4.78 -2.89 0.87
N GLU A 53 4.23 -3.77 0.04
CA GLU A 53 4.40 -3.74 -1.41
C GLU A 53 3.87 -2.42 -2.02
N MET A 54 2.69 -1.96 -1.57
CA MET A 54 2.11 -0.67 -1.99
C MET A 54 3.01 0.50 -1.60
N ARG A 55 3.50 0.50 -0.36
CA ARG A 55 4.38 1.55 0.15
C ARG A 55 5.65 1.66 -0.67
N ASP A 56 6.28 0.53 -0.98
CA ASP A 56 7.53 0.51 -1.77
C ASP A 56 7.29 0.98 -3.22
N GLY A 57 6.17 0.56 -3.81
CA GLY A 57 5.73 1.05 -5.12
C GLY A 57 5.50 2.56 -5.14
N LEU A 58 4.81 3.10 -4.12
CA LEU A 58 4.56 4.54 -3.99
C LEU A 58 5.86 5.34 -3.80
N ILE A 59 6.76 4.88 -2.95
CA ILE A 59 8.06 5.55 -2.74
C ILE A 59 8.85 5.58 -4.04
N THR A 60 8.85 4.49 -4.79
CA THR A 60 9.51 4.42 -6.11
C THR A 60 8.89 5.41 -7.08
N GLY A 61 7.55 5.46 -7.16
CA GLY A 61 6.83 6.40 -8.02
C GLY A 61 7.11 7.87 -7.67
N ILE A 62 7.16 8.21 -6.38
CA ILE A 62 7.50 9.56 -5.91
C ILE A 62 8.91 9.94 -6.38
N ARG A 63 9.90 9.08 -6.16
CA ARG A 63 11.28 9.33 -6.58
C ARG A 63 11.39 9.55 -8.09
N GLN A 64 10.73 8.70 -8.88
CA GLN A 64 10.72 8.84 -10.34
C GLN A 64 10.07 10.16 -10.79
N TYR A 65 9.00 10.58 -10.11
CA TYR A 65 8.36 11.87 -10.37
C TYR A 65 9.28 13.05 -10.03
N ASP A 66 9.97 12.99 -8.90
CA ASP A 66 10.91 14.00 -8.45
C ASP A 66 12.10 14.10 -9.40
N ASP A 67 12.70 12.97 -9.79
CA ASP A 67 13.80 12.90 -10.76
C ASP A 67 13.39 13.50 -12.12
N ALA A 68 12.19 13.18 -12.60
CA ALA A 68 11.65 13.74 -13.83
C ALA A 68 11.41 15.25 -13.72
N THR A 69 11.02 15.73 -12.55
CA THR A 69 10.82 17.16 -12.28
C THR A 69 12.15 17.90 -12.25
N ALA A 70 13.17 17.35 -11.58
CA ALA A 70 14.52 17.89 -11.56
C ALA A 70 15.11 17.99 -12.98
N ALA A 71 14.99 16.92 -13.78
CA ALA A 71 15.48 16.91 -15.15
C ALA A 71 14.83 17.99 -16.04
N ARG A 72 13.51 18.24 -15.87
CA ARG A 72 12.80 19.33 -16.56
C ARG A 72 13.31 20.70 -16.13
N ALA A 73 13.57 20.89 -14.84
CA ALA A 73 14.11 22.13 -14.30
C ALA A 73 15.53 22.41 -14.84
N ASP A 74 16.40 21.39 -14.83
CA ASP A 74 17.76 21.48 -15.36
C ASP A 74 17.77 21.86 -16.85
N ALA A 75 16.90 21.23 -17.65
CA ALA A 75 16.76 21.56 -19.07
C ALA A 75 16.31 23.01 -19.30
N LEU A 76 15.39 23.52 -18.49
CA LEU A 76 14.93 24.92 -18.56
C LEU A 76 16.07 25.89 -18.20
N ILE A 77 16.79 25.63 -17.11
CA ILE A 77 17.92 26.44 -16.67
C ILE A 77 19.02 26.47 -17.74
N ALA A 78 19.36 25.31 -18.31
CA ALA A 78 20.34 25.21 -19.40
C ALA A 78 19.91 26.05 -20.63
N ARG A 79 18.62 26.02 -20.99
CA ARG A 79 18.07 26.83 -22.08
C ARG A 79 18.17 28.33 -21.80
N ILE A 80 17.79 28.77 -20.60
CA ILE A 80 17.88 30.19 -20.19
C ILE A 80 19.34 30.66 -20.24
N ASN A 81 20.27 29.89 -19.67
CA ASN A 81 21.69 30.22 -19.68
C ASN A 81 22.25 30.33 -21.10
N LYS A 82 21.81 29.45 -22.02
CA LYS A 82 22.19 29.54 -23.43
C LYS A 82 21.70 30.84 -24.07
N HIS A 83 20.47 31.26 -23.79
CA HIS A 83 19.93 32.52 -24.31
C HIS A 83 20.68 33.73 -23.76
N LEU A 84 20.97 33.77 -22.46
CA LEU A 84 21.71 34.87 -21.84
C LEU A 84 23.13 35.00 -22.41
N LYS A 85 23.82 33.87 -22.65
CA LYS A 85 25.16 33.87 -23.27
C LYS A 85 25.17 34.26 -24.74
N ALA A 86 24.07 34.08 -25.47
CA ALA A 86 23.98 34.42 -26.89
C ALA A 86 23.59 35.89 -27.13
N GLY A 87 23.10 36.59 -26.10
CA GLY A 87 22.75 38.02 -26.14
C GLY A 87 23.82 38.95 -25.55
N ALA A 88 24.92 38.40 -25.04
CA ALA A 88 26.11 39.12 -24.56
C ALA A 88 27.25 38.98 -25.58
#